data_AF-A0AAW0KXD0-F1
#
_entry.id   AF-A0AAW0KXD0-F1
#
_cell.length_a   1.000
_cell.length_b   1.000
_cell.length_c   1.000
_cell.angle_alpha   90.00
_cell.angle_beta   90.00
_cell.angle_gamma   90.00
#
_symmetry.space_group_name_H-M   'P 1'
#
loop_
_entity.id
_entity.type
_entity.pdbx_description
1 polymer ?
#
loop_
_entity_poly.entity_id
_entity_poly.type
_entity_poly.pdbx_seq_one_letter_code
_entity_poly.pdbx_strand_id
1 'polypeptide(L)'
;MAFVVPLYVAQDLFFLNWILTIPKYPYNFTLPPTTTRHMDCKPKCTYRCSATSHKKPCMFFCLKCCVKCHCVPPGTSGNRQVCPCYNNWKTKEGGHKCP
;
A
#
# COMPACT_ATOMS: atom_id res chain seq x y z
N MET A 1 28.26 -25.75 26.87
CA MET A 1 29.12 -26.92 27.16
C MET A 1 28.44 -28.16 26.57
N ALA A 2 29.21 -28.92 25.77
CA ALA A 2 29.09 -30.33 25.34
C ALA A 2 27.70 -30.95 25.11
N PHE A 3 27.26 -31.25 23.88
CA PHE A 3 27.67 -32.34 22.94
C PHE A 3 27.21 -33.75 23.36
N VAL A 4 26.19 -34.30 22.67
CA VAL A 4 26.20 -35.62 22.00
C VAL A 4 25.02 -35.72 21.00
N VAL A 5 25.34 -35.88 19.72
CA VAL A 5 24.42 -36.17 18.59
C VAL A 5 24.49 -37.68 18.33
N PRO A 6 23.41 -38.36 17.90
CA PRO A 6 23.50 -39.00 16.59
C PRO A 6 22.18 -39.06 15.76
N LEU A 7 22.34 -38.82 14.44
CA LEU A 7 21.53 -39.28 13.28
C LEU A 7 20.17 -38.55 13.05
N TYR A 8 20.00 -37.43 12.34
CA TYR A 8 20.63 -36.90 11.11
C TYR A 8 20.82 -37.91 9.98
N VAL A 9 19.74 -38.27 9.26
CA VAL A 9 19.73 -38.65 7.83
C VAL A 9 18.27 -38.77 7.31
N ALA A 10 17.58 -37.66 7.03
CA ALA A 10 16.38 -37.66 6.16
C ALA A 10 15.86 -36.26 5.73
N GLN A 11 16.68 -35.20 5.74
CA GLN A 11 16.16 -33.83 5.64
C GLN A 11 16.71 -33.00 4.46
N ASP A 12 16.99 -33.59 3.28
CA ASP A 12 17.70 -32.83 2.24
C ASP A 12 17.15 -32.87 0.80
N LEU A 13 15.91 -33.33 0.54
CA LEU A 13 15.29 -33.14 -0.79
C LEU A 13 13.81 -32.73 -0.79
N PHE A 14 13.09 -32.83 0.33
CA PHE A 14 11.69 -32.38 0.38
C PHE A 14 11.53 -30.87 0.44
N PHE A 15 12.47 -30.14 1.03
CA PHE A 15 12.39 -28.68 1.11
C PHE A 15 12.50 -28.00 -0.25
N LEU A 16 13.31 -28.52 -1.19
CA LEU A 16 13.41 -27.93 -2.53
C LEU A 16 12.25 -28.30 -3.45
N ASN A 17 11.58 -29.44 -3.22
CA ASN A 17 10.42 -29.86 -4.01
C ASN A 17 9.10 -29.23 -3.53
N TRP A 18 9.05 -28.72 -2.30
CA TRP A 18 7.93 -27.90 -1.80
C TRP A 18 7.91 -26.49 -2.44
N ILE A 19 9.06 -25.84 -2.64
CA ILE A 19 9.11 -24.48 -3.21
C ILE A 19 8.52 -24.44 -4.64
N LEU A 20 8.66 -25.54 -5.40
CA LEU A 20 8.19 -25.66 -6.77
C LEU A 20 6.71 -26.08 -6.89
N THR A 21 6.09 -26.51 -5.79
CA THR A 21 4.68 -26.94 -5.74
C THR A 21 3.80 -25.99 -4.92
N ILE A 22 4.32 -24.84 -4.47
CA ILE A 22 3.43 -23.74 -4.07
C ILE A 22 2.69 -23.30 -5.33
N PRO A 23 1.37 -23.55 -5.49
CA PRO A 23 0.62 -22.79 -6.47
C PRO A 23 0.87 -21.33 -6.09
N LYS A 24 1.52 -20.56 -6.97
CA LYS A 24 1.62 -19.11 -6.84
C LYS A 24 0.19 -18.62 -6.87
N TYR A 25 -0.47 -18.62 -5.71
CA TYR A 25 -1.78 -18.06 -5.52
C TYR A 25 -1.68 -16.66 -6.11
N PRO A 26 -2.36 -16.36 -7.22
CA PRO A 26 -2.45 -14.99 -7.66
C PRO A 26 -3.28 -14.33 -6.57
N TYR A 27 -2.62 -13.54 -5.72
CA TYR A 27 -3.33 -12.68 -4.77
C TYR A 27 -3.95 -11.51 -5.56
N ASN A 28 -4.76 -11.82 -6.57
CA ASN A 28 -5.74 -10.88 -7.10
C ASN A 28 -6.93 -10.86 -6.15
N PHE A 29 -6.67 -10.37 -4.94
CA PHE A 29 -7.75 -9.94 -4.09
C PHE A 29 -8.21 -8.57 -4.62
N THR A 30 -9.15 -8.61 -5.56
CA THR A 30 -9.95 -7.44 -5.91
C THR A 30 -10.76 -7.06 -4.67
N LEU A 31 -10.15 -6.25 -3.81
CA LEU A 31 -10.81 -5.66 -2.65
C LEU A 31 -11.89 -4.69 -3.14
N PRO A 32 -13.10 -4.71 -2.54
CA PRO A 32 -14.08 -3.65 -2.73
C PRO A 32 -13.42 -2.29 -2.43
N PRO A 33 -13.78 -1.20 -3.13
CA PRO A 33 -13.12 0.09 -3.03
C PRO A 33 -13.46 0.84 -1.73
N THR A 34 -13.50 0.19 -0.57
CA THR A 34 -13.93 0.82 0.68
C THR A 34 -13.35 0.12 1.90
N THR A 35 -12.02 0.15 2.06
CA THR A 35 -11.37 0.45 3.35
C THR A 35 -9.86 0.31 3.15
N THR A 36 -9.14 1.43 3.05
CA THR A 36 -7.69 1.36 3.13
C THR A 36 -7.35 1.03 4.57
N ARG A 37 -7.03 -0.25 4.82
CA ARG A 37 -6.13 -0.57 5.92
C ARG A 37 -4.93 0.37 5.77
N HIS A 38 -4.43 0.91 6.86
CA HIS A 38 -3.43 1.99 6.89
C HIS A 38 -2.19 1.73 5.99
N MET A 39 -2.00 0.49 5.55
CA MET A 39 -0.96 -0.01 4.65
C MET A 39 -1.10 0.42 3.17
N ASP A 40 -2.27 0.85 2.70
CA ASP A 40 -2.48 1.10 1.25
C ASP A 40 -2.26 2.55 0.79
N CYS A 41 -1.84 3.45 1.69
CA CYS A 41 -1.64 4.86 1.34
C CYS A 41 -0.54 5.06 0.29
N LYS A 42 0.59 4.35 0.44
CA LYS A 42 1.76 4.53 -0.42
C LYS A 42 1.48 4.17 -1.88
N PRO A 43 0.95 2.99 -2.24
CA PRO A 43 0.65 2.67 -3.64
C PRO A 43 -0.42 3.60 -4.24
N LYS A 44 -1.46 3.97 -3.48
CA LYS A 44 -2.50 4.90 -3.97
C LYS A 44 -1.97 6.30 -4.22
N CYS A 45 -1.14 6.82 -3.32
CA CYS A 45 -0.51 8.13 -3.52
C CYS A 45 0.51 8.13 -4.66
N THR A 46 1.24 7.03 -4.87
CA THR A 46 2.10 6.88 -6.05
C THR A 46 1.31 7.00 -7.34
N TYR A 47 0.16 6.32 -7.43
CA TYR A 47 -0.71 6.42 -8.60
C TYR A 47 -1.27 7.84 -8.77
N ARG A 48 -1.82 8.44 -7.71
CA ARG A 48 -2.35 9.82 -7.73
C ARG A 48 -1.32 10.85 -8.21
N CYS A 49 -0.08 10.74 -7.72
CA CYS A 49 1.00 11.66 -8.03
C CYS A 49 1.80 11.28 -9.30
N SER A 50 1.35 10.28 -10.07
CA SER A 50 2.09 9.80 -11.25
C SER A 50 2.14 10.82 -12.39
N ALA A 51 1.04 11.56 -12.60
CA ALA A 51 0.89 12.50 -13.72
C ALA A 51 1.40 13.92 -13.41
N THR A 52 1.74 14.24 -12.15
CA THR A 52 2.27 15.57 -11.80
C THR A 52 3.79 15.62 -11.97
N SER A 53 4.28 16.76 -12.46
CA SER A 53 5.72 17.08 -12.44
C SER A 53 6.24 17.26 -11.00
N HIS A 54 5.38 17.67 -10.07
CA HIS A 54 5.71 17.94 -8.67
C HIS A 54 5.52 16.71 -7.78
N LYS A 55 6.19 15.60 -8.12
CA LYS A 55 6.01 14.29 -7.45
C LYS A 55 6.31 14.33 -5.94
N LYS A 56 7.42 14.96 -5.54
CA LYS A 56 7.86 15.05 -4.14
C LYS A 56 6.82 15.75 -3.23
N PRO A 57 6.40 17.00 -3.50
CA PRO A 57 5.40 17.65 -2.66
C PRO A 57 4.02 16.98 -2.76
N CYS A 58 3.62 16.48 -3.95
CA CYS A 58 2.37 15.74 -4.09
C CYS A 58 2.33 14.52 -3.16
N MET A 59 3.39 13.70 -3.16
CA MET A 59 3.47 12.52 -2.31
C MET A 59 3.40 12.89 -0.83
N PHE A 60 4.12 13.95 -0.42
CA PHE A 60 4.12 14.42 0.98
C PHE A 60 2.71 14.81 1.46
N PHE A 61 1.98 15.60 0.68
CA PHE A 61 0.61 15.99 1.03
C PHE A 61 -0.38 14.82 0.92
N CYS A 62 -0.28 14.00 -0.13
CA CYS A 62 -1.15 12.84 -0.29
C CYS A 62 -1.04 11.87 0.89
N LEU A 63 0.19 11.53 1.32
CA LEU A 63 0.39 10.66 2.47
C LEU A 63 -0.16 11.27 3.76
N LYS A 64 0.04 12.58 3.99
CA LYS A 64 -0.53 13.27 5.14
C LYS A 64 -2.06 13.22 5.14
N CYS A 65 -2.69 13.45 3.99
CA CYS A 65 -4.14 13.36 3.84
C CYS A 65 -4.64 11.92 3.99
N CYS A 66 -3.92 10.94 3.46
CA CYS A 66 -4.27 9.53 3.59
C CYS A 66 -4.18 9.04 5.04
N VAL A 67 -3.17 9.45 5.80
CA VAL A 67 -3.00 9.03 7.20
C VAL A 67 -4.12 9.53 8.11
N LYS A 68 -4.78 10.63 7.77
CA LYS A 68 -5.88 11.15 8.59
C LYS A 68 -7.26 10.92 8.02
N CYS A 69 -7.42 10.92 6.70
CA CYS A 69 -8.72 10.63 6.08
C CYS A 69 -8.92 9.16 5.76
N HIS A 70 -7.86 8.34 5.79
CA HIS A 70 -7.87 6.93 5.40
C HIS A 70 -8.59 6.69 4.06
N CYS A 71 -8.41 7.62 3.13
CA CYS A 71 -9.08 7.62 1.83
C CYS A 71 -8.22 8.40 0.84
N VAL A 72 -7.96 7.79 -0.32
CA VAL A 72 -7.32 8.43 -1.48
C VAL A 72 -8.26 8.22 -2.65
N PRO A 73 -8.75 9.31 -3.30
CA PRO A 73 -9.72 9.16 -4.37
C PRO A 73 -9.10 8.48 -5.60
N PRO A 74 -9.88 7.93 -6.54
CA PRO A 74 -9.37 7.24 -7.73
C PRO A 74 -9.04 8.19 -8.89
N GLY A 75 -7.92 7.94 -9.59
CA GLY A 75 -7.42 8.74 -10.72
C GLY A 75 -6.12 9.48 -10.40
N THR A 76 -5.68 10.37 -11.28
CA THR A 76 -4.51 11.26 -11.08
C THR A 76 -4.89 12.71 -10.76
N SER A 77 -6.08 13.14 -11.20
CA SER A 77 -6.69 14.44 -10.95
C SER A 77 -8.17 14.27 -10.58
N GLY A 78 -8.78 15.26 -9.90
CA GLY A 78 -10.21 15.27 -9.60
C GLY A 78 -10.73 14.15 -8.68
N ASN A 79 -12.03 13.88 -8.75
CA ASN A 79 -12.74 12.85 -7.95
C ASN A 79 -12.64 13.02 -6.44
N ARG A 80 -12.41 14.25 -5.98
CA ARG A 80 -12.25 14.57 -4.56
C ARG A 80 -13.54 14.35 -3.78
N GLN A 81 -14.70 14.45 -4.44
CA GLN A 81 -16.02 14.18 -3.87
C GLN A 81 -16.19 12.75 -3.36
N VAL A 82 -15.41 11.79 -3.88
CA VAL A 82 -15.43 10.39 -3.43
C VAL A 82 -14.95 10.27 -1.97
N CYS A 83 -14.03 11.15 -1.56
CA CYS A 83 -13.48 11.19 -0.21
C CYS A 83 -13.76 12.57 0.42
N PRO A 84 -14.89 12.78 1.12
CA PRO A 84 -15.27 14.08 1.68
C PRO A 84 -14.20 14.69 2.60
N CYS A 85 -13.56 13.87 3.44
CA CYS A 85 -12.45 14.32 4.31
C CYS A 85 -11.26 14.86 3.50
N TYR A 86 -10.89 14.19 2.41
CA TYR A 86 -9.79 14.59 1.53
C TYR A 86 -10.10 15.92 0.83
N ASN A 87 -11.36 16.11 0.42
CA ASN A 87 -11.82 17.34 -0.22
C ASN A 87 -11.93 18.53 0.76
N ASN A 88 -12.44 18.27 1.96
CA ASN A 88 -12.67 19.29 2.99
C ASN A 88 -11.38 19.74 3.69
N TRP A 89 -10.27 19.05 3.47
CA TRP A 89 -9.00 19.46 4.05
C TRP A 89 -8.41 20.67 3.34
N LYS A 90 -8.53 21.81 4.00
CA LYS A 90 -8.04 23.10 3.50
C LYS A 90 -6.82 23.61 4.27
N THR A 91 -6.05 24.46 3.62
CA THR A 91 -5.04 25.30 4.28
C THR A 91 -5.73 26.44 5.04
N LYS A 92 -5.00 27.17 5.88
CA LYS A 92 -5.54 28.34 6.59
C LYS A 92 -6.02 29.44 5.63
N GLU A 93 -5.46 29.47 4.42
CA GLU A 93 -5.80 30.40 3.34
C GLU A 93 -7.01 29.94 2.51
N GLY A 94 -7.62 28.80 2.85
CA GLY A 94 -8.83 28.29 2.18
C GLY A 94 -8.57 27.43 0.94
N GLY A 95 -7.32 27.29 0.49
CA GLY A 95 -6.94 26.42 -0.62
C GLY A 95 -7.01 24.93 -0.27
N HIS A 96 -7.20 24.06 -1.27
CA HIS A 96 -7.14 22.62 -1.07
C HIS A 96 -5.74 22.19 -0.63
N LYS A 97 -5.63 21.48 0.49
CA LYS A 97 -4.35 21.00 1.03
C LYS A 97 -3.89 19.68 0.41
N CYS A 98 -4.84 18.87 -0.04
CA CYS A 98 -4.60 17.55 -0.60
C CYS A 98 -4.58 17.62 -2.15
N PRO A 99 -3.66 16.91 -2.83
CA PRO A 99 -3.52 16.94 -4.29
C PRO A 99 -4.74 16.38 -5.03
#